data_AF-A0A673HF31-F1
#
_entry.id   AF-A0A673HF31-F1
#
_cell.length_a   1.000
_cell.length_b   1.000
_cell.length_c   1.000
_cell.angle_alpha   90.00
_cell.angle_beta   90.00
_cell.angle_gamma   90.00
#
_symmetry.space_group_name_H-M   'P 1'
#
loop_
_entity.id
_entity.type
_entity.pdbx_description
1 polymer ?
#
loop_
_entity_poly.entity_id
_entity_poly.type
_entity_poly.pdbx_seq_one_letter_code
_entity_poly.pdbx_strand_id
1 'polypeptide(L)'
;MYSLLLTCNLDNNLPDPVQEWGEEVEDGAIYGITLHREPIQTPPDAAENSSAFGFVQYRTQKVRRLKAAILERLVTELVNPECPDPEYMQIFLSTYRAFTCTNALIELLMTSRYLRIPSSGDIPQTCALTVGRRNKNAKF
;
A
#
# COMPACT_ATOMS: atom_id res chain seq x y z
N MET A 1 16.60 -1.93 1.41
CA MET A 1 16.21 -3.33 1.68
C MET A 1 16.67 -3.63 3.11
N TYR A 2 15.83 -3.41 4.11
CA TYR A 2 16.21 -3.59 5.52
C TYR A 2 16.01 -5.07 5.88
N SER A 3 17.09 -5.86 5.80
CA SER A 3 17.11 -7.24 6.31
C SER A 3 17.50 -7.21 7.78
N LEU A 4 16.51 -7.26 8.66
CA LEU A 4 16.73 -7.49 10.09
C LEU A 4 16.87 -9.00 10.31
N LEU A 5 18.11 -9.48 10.34
CA LEU A 5 18.43 -10.84 10.81
C LEU A 5 18.30 -10.85 12.33
N LEU A 6 17.09 -11.11 12.84
CA LEU A 6 16.90 -11.43 14.25
C LEU A 6 17.01 -12.95 14.42
N THR A 7 18.03 -13.38 15.14
CA THR A 7 18.25 -14.78 15.52
C THR A 7 17.10 -15.29 16.40
N CYS A 8 16.43 -16.35 15.96
CA CYS A 8 15.43 -17.05 16.76
C CYS A 8 16.12 -17.85 17.87
N ASN A 9 15.89 -17.48 19.13
CA ASN A 9 16.08 -18.41 20.24
C ASN A 9 14.95 -19.45 20.20
N LEU A 10 15.32 -20.72 20.30
CA LEU A 10 14.44 -21.88 20.26
C LEU A 10 13.72 -22.05 21.60
N ASP A 11 12.73 -21.21 21.87
CA ASP A 11 11.75 -21.46 22.92
C ASP A 11 10.36 -21.23 22.35
N ASN A 12 9.40 -22.08 22.73
CA ASN A 12 8.03 -22.21 22.21
C ASN A 12 7.10 -20.97 22.43
N ASN A 13 7.65 -19.76 22.41
CA ASN A 13 6.92 -18.49 22.34
C ASN A 13 7.22 -17.83 20.98
N LEU A 14 6.55 -18.27 19.91
CA LEU A 14 6.58 -17.50 18.67
C LEU A 14 5.92 -16.14 18.97
N PRO A 15 6.61 -15.00 18.80
CA PRO A 15 5.99 -13.69 18.97
C PRO A 15 4.77 -13.59 18.05
N ASP A 16 3.71 -12.93 18.50
CA ASP A 16 2.50 -12.67 17.70
C ASP A 16 2.95 -12.24 16.29
N PRO A 17 2.52 -12.95 15.22
CA PRO A 17 2.90 -12.59 13.87
C PRO A 17 2.46 -11.16 13.51
N VAL A 18 1.53 -10.56 14.26
CA VAL A 18 1.10 -9.19 14.09
C VAL A 18 1.55 -8.34 15.28
N GLN A 19 2.34 -7.30 15.01
CA GLN A 19 2.78 -6.34 16.01
C GLN A 19 2.17 -4.97 15.73
N GLU A 20 1.53 -4.35 16.73
CA GLU A 20 1.13 -2.94 16.66
C GLU A 20 2.39 -2.05 16.64
N TRP A 21 2.51 -1.22 15.61
CA TRP A 21 3.69 -0.37 15.40
C TRP A 21 3.46 1.09 15.79
N GLY A 22 2.21 1.55 15.73
CA GLY A 22 1.83 2.91 16.11
C GLY A 22 0.78 3.50 15.17
N GLU A 23 0.69 4.84 15.15
CA GLU A 23 -0.27 5.59 14.35
C GLU A 23 0.43 6.56 13.39
N GLU A 24 -0.15 6.76 12.21
CA GLU A 24 0.30 7.71 11.21
C GLU A 24 -0.84 8.67 10.84
N VAL A 25 -0.58 9.97 10.94
CA VAL A 25 -1.54 11.01 10.53
C VAL A 25 -1.13 11.54 9.17
N GLU A 26 -2.05 11.48 8.22
CA GLU A 26 -1.84 11.98 6.86
C GLU A 26 -3.11 12.63 6.34
N ASP A 27 -3.02 13.89 5.93
CA ASP A 27 -4.07 14.60 5.19
C ASP A 27 -5.48 14.46 5.82
N GLY A 28 -5.55 14.72 7.13
CA GLY A 28 -6.80 14.66 7.91
C GLY A 28 -7.31 13.24 8.23
N ALA A 29 -6.52 12.20 7.95
CA ALA A 29 -6.78 10.82 8.33
C ALA A 29 -5.72 10.29 9.32
N ILE A 30 -6.16 9.45 10.24
CA ILE A 30 -5.35 8.72 11.21
C ILE A 30 -5.39 7.25 10.81
N TYR A 31 -4.21 6.65 10.68
CA TYR A 31 -4.05 5.26 10.31
C TYR A 31 -3.32 4.49 11.41
N GLY A 32 -3.86 3.34 11.80
CA GLY A 32 -3.15 2.38 12.62
C GLY A 32 -2.18 1.56 11.78
N ILE A 33 -0.96 1.38 12.27
CA ILE A 33 0.10 0.62 11.62
C ILE A 33 0.33 -0.68 12.36
N THR A 34 0.27 -1.80 11.64
CA THR A 34 0.68 -3.12 12.13
C THR A 34 1.82 -3.67 11.27
N LEU A 35 2.72 -4.43 11.88
CA LEU A 35 3.75 -5.20 11.18
C LEU A 35 3.39 -6.67 11.23
N HIS A 36 3.20 -7.27 10.06
CA HIS A 36 2.95 -8.69 9.90
C HIS A 36 4.26 -9.40 9.57
N ARG A 37 4.61 -10.44 10.33
CA ARG A 37 5.82 -11.23 10.16
C ARG A 37 5.45 -12.59 9.61
N GLU A 38 5.89 -12.88 8.40
CA GLU A 38 5.61 -14.14 7.71
C GLU A 38 6.92 -14.88 7.42
N PRO A 39 7.07 -16.16 7.80
CA PRO A 39 8.24 -16.93 7.45
C PRO A 39 8.29 -17.16 5.93
N ILE A 40 9.46 -16.93 5.35
CA ILE A 40 9.71 -17.19 3.94
C ILE A 40 9.98 -18.69 3.78
N GLN A 41 9.18 -19.37 2.98
CA GLN A 41 9.43 -20.76 2.62
C GLN A 41 10.65 -20.81 1.70
N THR A 42 11.78 -21.32 2.21
CA THR A 42 12.97 -21.58 1.40
C THR A 42 12.69 -22.80 0.52
N PRO A 43 12.92 -22.73 -0.81
CA PRO A 43 12.76 -23.89 -1.67
C PRO A 43 13.75 -25.00 -1.27
N PRO A 44 13.36 -26.28 -1.38
CA PRO A 44 14.16 -27.41 -0.90
C PRO A 44 15.55 -27.50 -1.52
N ASP A 45 15.71 -27.04 -2.77
CA ASP A 45 16.99 -27.11 -3.51
C ASP A 45 18.06 -26.12 -3.03
N ALA A 46 17.70 -25.14 -2.17
CA ALA A 46 18.64 -24.17 -1.59
C ALA A 46 19.15 -24.59 -0.20
N ALA A 47 18.64 -25.68 0.36
CA ALA A 47 18.96 -26.16 1.71
C ALA A 47 20.31 -26.90 1.79
N GLU A 48 20.84 -27.44 0.69
CA GLU A 48 22.11 -28.18 0.70
C GLU A 48 23.35 -27.30 0.94
N ASN A 49 23.26 -25.98 0.70
CA ASN A 49 24.38 -25.05 0.84
C ASN A 49 24.29 -24.15 2.09
N SER A 50 23.20 -24.22 2.86
CA SER A 50 23.02 -23.40 4.06
C SER A 50 23.42 -24.17 5.31
N SER A 51 24.71 -24.04 5.63
CA SER A 51 25.39 -24.32 6.90
C SER A 51 24.49 -24.67 8.10
N ALA A 52 24.75 -25.84 8.73
CA ALA A 52 24.57 -26.37 10.11
C ALA A 52 23.76 -25.63 11.23
N PHE A 53 23.13 -24.50 10.97
CA PHE A 53 22.26 -23.73 11.86
C PHE A 53 21.01 -23.36 11.06
N GLY A 54 19.86 -23.89 11.46
CA GLY A 54 18.58 -23.61 10.81
C GLY A 54 18.17 -22.16 11.03
N PHE A 55 18.52 -21.27 10.10
CA PHE A 55 18.03 -19.90 10.10
C PHE A 55 16.68 -19.83 9.37
N VAL A 56 15.66 -19.27 10.02
CA VAL A 56 14.36 -18.97 9.39
C VAL A 56 14.39 -17.52 8.92
N GLN A 57 14.20 -17.30 7.63
CA GLN A 57 14.07 -15.96 7.08
C GLN A 57 12.62 -15.49 7.21
N TYR A 58 12.39 -14.26 7.67
CA TYR A 58 11.06 -13.67 7.77
C TYR A 58 10.91 -12.48 6.82
N ARG A 59 9.76 -12.42 6.16
CA ARG A 59 9.26 -11.22 5.49
C ARG A 59 8.47 -10.41 6.52
N THR A 60 8.74 -9.13 6.60
CA THR A 60 7.90 -8.20 7.35
C THR A 60 7.09 -7.34 6.39
N GLN A 61 5.78 -7.27 6.62
CA GLN A 61 4.86 -6.45 5.85
C GLN A 61 4.26 -5.40 6.77
N LYS A 62 4.49 -4.13 6.44
CA LYS A 62 3.78 -3.03 7.07
C LYS A 62 2.38 -2.96 6.48
N VAL A 63 1.38 -3.10 7.34
CA VAL A 63 -0.03 -2.96 6.99
C VAL A 63 -0.53 -1.66 7.62
N ARG A 64 -1.25 -0.88 6.82
CA ARG A 64 -1.81 0.41 7.21
C ARG A 64 -3.33 0.33 7.14
N ARG A 65 -4.01 0.55 8.26
CA ARG A 65 -5.48 0.52 8.36
C ARG A 65 -6.03 1.87 8.78
N LEU A 66 -7.11 2.31 8.15
CA LEU A 66 -7.73 3.58 8.48
C LEU A 66 -8.44 3.49 9.84
N LYS A 67 -8.07 4.38 10.77
CA LYS A 67 -8.62 4.42 12.14
C LYS A 67 -9.65 5.52 12.31
N ALA A 68 -9.38 6.71 11.75
CA ALA A 68 -10.30 7.83 11.76
C ALA A 68 -10.01 8.76 10.57
N ALA A 69 -11.02 9.43 10.04
CA ALA A 69 -10.85 10.47 9.03
C ALA A 69 -12.09 11.36 8.94
N ILE A 70 -11.96 12.48 8.23
CA ILE A 70 -13.13 13.26 7.79
C ILE A 70 -13.94 12.49 6.74
N LEU A 71 -15.24 12.79 6.62
CA LEU A 71 -16.17 12.07 5.76
C LEU A 71 -15.71 12.01 4.29
N GLU A 72 -15.18 13.11 3.76
CA GLU A 72 -14.67 13.18 2.38
C GLU A 72 -13.52 12.19 2.13
N ARG A 73 -12.64 12.04 3.11
CA ARG A 73 -11.51 11.10 3.06
C ARG A 73 -11.99 9.65 3.22
N LEU A 74 -12.98 9.40 4.09
CA LEU A 74 -13.61 8.08 4.21
C LEU A 74 -14.23 7.63 2.88
N VAL A 75 -14.93 8.54 2.19
CA VAL A 75 -15.53 8.27 0.88
C VAL A 75 -14.44 8.10 -0.19
N THR A 76 -13.37 8.88 -0.15
CA THR A 76 -12.23 8.75 -1.08
C THR A 76 -11.56 7.38 -0.98
N GLU A 77 -11.37 6.88 0.26
CA GLU A 77 -10.85 5.53 0.52
C GLU A 77 -11.85 4.45 0.06
N LEU A 78 -13.15 4.67 0.24
CA LEU A 78 -14.20 3.73 -0.17
C LEU A 78 -14.22 3.49 -1.70
N VAL A 79 -13.91 4.51 -2.49
CA VAL A 79 -13.80 4.39 -3.95
C VAL A 79 -12.37 4.16 -4.45
N ASN A 80 -11.42 3.91 -3.56
CA ASN A 80 -10.03 3.59 -3.91
C ASN A 80 -9.91 2.10 -4.30
N PRO A 81 -9.53 1.76 -5.54
CA PRO A 81 -9.34 0.36 -5.93
C PRO A 81 -8.15 -0.30 -5.23
N GLU A 82 -7.16 0.49 -4.82
CA GLU A 82 -5.95 0.04 -4.12
C GLU A 82 -6.12 0.12 -2.59
N CYS A 83 -7.36 0.05 -2.08
CA CYS A 83 -7.61 0.12 -0.65
C CYS A 83 -6.90 -1.07 0.05
N PRO A 84 -5.99 -0.81 1.01
CA PRO A 84 -5.20 -1.86 1.64
C PRO A 84 -6.01 -2.76 2.58
N ASP A 85 -7.22 -2.33 2.96
CA ASP A 85 -8.07 -3.04 3.92
C ASP A 85 -9.32 -3.62 3.21
N PRO A 86 -9.41 -4.96 3.06
CA PRO A 86 -10.51 -5.60 2.35
C PRO A 86 -11.85 -5.50 3.10
N GLU A 87 -11.82 -5.33 4.43
CA GLU A 87 -13.03 -5.28 5.25
C GLU A 87 -13.61 -3.87 5.34
N TYR A 88 -12.82 -2.85 5.00
CA TYR A 88 -13.18 -1.44 5.13
C TYR A 88 -14.52 -1.10 4.47
N MET A 89 -14.72 -1.55 3.21
CA MET A 89 -15.96 -1.28 2.47
C MET A 89 -17.19 -1.83 3.20
N GLN A 90 -17.09 -3.07 3.70
CA GLN A 90 -18.19 -3.72 4.41
C GLN A 90 -18.48 -3.02 5.74
N ILE A 91 -17.44 -2.69 6.52
CA ILE A 91 -17.58 -2.01 7.81
C ILE A 91 -18.20 -0.63 7.62
N PHE A 92 -17.69 0.15 6.65
CA PHE A 92 -18.19 1.48 6.34
C PHE A 92 -19.68 1.44 5.93
N LEU A 93 -20.04 0.60 4.96
CA LEU A 93 -21.43 0.50 4.49
C LEU A 93 -22.39 -0.08 5.52
N SER A 94 -21.88 -0.82 6.53
CA SER A 94 -22.69 -1.32 7.63
C SER A 94 -22.93 -0.27 8.71
N THR A 95 -22.06 0.74 8.83
CA THR A 95 -22.05 1.70 9.94
C THR A 95 -22.27 3.16 9.54
N TYR A 96 -22.31 3.48 8.24
CA TYR A 96 -22.39 4.87 7.75
C TYR A 96 -23.54 5.69 8.34
N ARG A 97 -24.67 5.05 8.66
CA ARG A 97 -25.85 5.70 9.23
C ARG A 97 -25.59 6.36 10.60
N ALA A 98 -24.50 6.01 11.28
CA ALA A 98 -24.11 6.64 12.54
C ALA A 98 -23.57 8.06 12.37
N PHE A 99 -23.02 8.39 11.19
CA PHE A 99 -22.33 9.67 10.96
C PHE A 99 -22.74 10.38 9.66
N THR A 100 -23.55 9.75 8.81
CA THR A 100 -24.11 10.38 7.60
C THR A 100 -25.44 9.74 7.20
N CYS A 101 -26.17 10.34 6.26
CA CYS A 101 -27.40 9.79 5.71
C CYS A 101 -27.17 9.28 4.27
N THR A 102 -28.07 8.41 3.78
CA THR A 102 -27.93 7.79 2.46
C THR A 102 -27.86 8.82 1.34
N ASN A 103 -28.66 9.89 1.40
CA ASN A 103 -28.67 10.93 0.38
C ASN A 103 -27.31 11.66 0.30
N ALA A 104 -26.79 12.12 1.44
CA ALA A 104 -25.49 12.79 1.52
C ALA A 104 -24.35 11.86 1.07
N LEU A 105 -24.40 10.57 1.43
CA LEU A 105 -23.39 9.60 0.98
C LEU A 105 -23.42 9.41 -0.54
N ILE A 106 -24.61 9.29 -1.15
CA ILE A 106 -24.75 9.16 -2.60
C ILE A 106 -24.20 10.42 -3.30
N GLU A 107 -24.55 11.61 -2.80
CA GLU A 107 -24.05 12.88 -3.36
C GLU A 107 -22.51 12.95 -3.30
N LEU A 108 -21.90 12.55 -2.18
CA LEU A 108 -20.45 12.51 -2.03
C LEU A 108 -19.79 11.49 -2.97
N LEU A 109 -20.38 10.30 -3.11
CA LEU A 109 -19.89 9.27 -4.04
C LEU A 109 -19.93 9.74 -5.49
N MET A 110 -21.02 10.38 -5.89
CA MET A 110 -21.16 10.98 -7.22
C MET A 110 -20.08 12.05 -7.41
N THR A 111 -19.98 13.00 -6.49
CA THR A 111 -19.00 14.09 -6.52
C THR A 111 -17.56 13.58 -6.62
N SER A 112 -17.18 12.62 -5.78
CA SER A 112 -15.84 12.01 -5.76
C SER A 112 -15.47 11.35 -7.10
N ARG A 113 -16.44 10.80 -7.84
CA ARG A 113 -16.23 10.22 -9.17
C ARG A 113 -16.11 11.28 -10.26
N TYR A 114 -16.88 12.37 -10.19
CA TYR A 114 -16.81 13.45 -11.18
C TYR A 114 -15.51 14.27 -11.07
N LEU A 115 -14.97 14.47 -9.86
CA LEU A 115 -13.66 15.14 -9.68
C LEU A 115 -12.46 14.28 -10.13
N ARG A 116 -12.63 12.97 -10.34
CA ARG A 116 -11.59 12.09 -10.89
C ARG A 116 -11.55 12.04 -12.41
N ILE A 117 -12.46 12.73 -13.11
CA ILE A 117 -12.31 12.93 -14.55
C ILE A 117 -11.16 13.93 -14.68
N PRO A 118 -9.98 13.54 -15.21
CA PRO A 118 -8.97 14.53 -15.54
C PRO A 118 -9.63 15.50 -16.51
N SER A 119 -9.71 16.78 -16.12
CA SER A 119 -10.00 17.85 -17.05
C SER A 119 -9.10 17.62 -18.26
N SER A 120 -9.69 17.40 -19.42
CA SER A 120 -9.00 17.28 -20.70
C SER A 120 -7.96 18.40 -20.82
N GLY A 121 -6.69 18.08 -20.58
CA GLY A 121 -5.65 19.10 -20.42
C GLY A 121 -4.23 18.55 -20.37
N ASP A 122 -4.01 17.38 -19.79
CA ASP A 122 -2.66 16.79 -19.73
C ASP A 122 -2.48 15.69 -20.78
N ILE A 123 -2.11 16.12 -21.98
CA ILE A 123 -1.49 15.27 -22.99
C ILE A 123 -0.16 14.79 -22.40
N PRO A 124 0.17 13.48 -22.40
CA PRO A 124 1.52 13.06 -22.07
C PRO A 124 2.45 13.68 -23.11
N GLN A 125 3.42 14.48 -22.67
CA GLN A 125 4.54 14.88 -23.52
C GLN A 125 5.24 13.60 -23.99
N THR A 126 4.83 13.12 -25.16
CA THR A 126 5.64 12.20 -25.97
C THR A 126 6.98 12.88 -26.10
N CYS A 127 7.99 12.26 -25.48
CA CYS A 127 9.38 12.59 -25.64
C CYS A 127 9.65 12.69 -27.15
N ALA A 128 9.83 13.91 -27.64
CA ALA A 128 10.19 14.14 -29.03
C ALA A 128 11.53 13.44 -29.30
N LEU A 129 11.51 12.32 -30.01
CA LEU A 129 12.68 11.79 -30.69
C LEU A 129 13.05 12.82 -31.76
N THR A 130 13.94 13.73 -31.39
CA THR A 130 14.52 14.69 -32.32
C THR A 130 15.30 13.87 -33.34
N VAL A 131 14.82 13.79 -34.57
CA VAL A 131 15.58 13.28 -35.70
C VAL A 131 16.84 14.14 -35.82
N GLY A 132 17.96 13.58 -35.35
CA GLY A 132 19.28 14.18 -35.51
C GLY A 132 19.60 14.35 -36.98
N ARG A 133 19.57 15.61 -37.43
CA ARG A 133 20.00 16.04 -38.76
C ARG A 133 21.44 15.60 -39.02
N ARG A 134 21.64 14.91 -40.14
CA ARG A 134 22.94 14.61 -40.78
C ARG A 134 23.82 15.86 -40.80
N ASN A 135 24.99 15.81 -40.16
CA ASN A 135 26.05 16.79 -40.42
C ASN A 135 26.97 16.25 -41.52
N LYS A 136 26.93 16.90 -42.68
CA LYS A 136 27.86 16.72 -43.78
C LYS A 136 29.03 17.66 -43.49
N ASN A 137 30.10 17.18 -42.85
CA ASN A 137 31.46 17.77 -42.89
C ASN A 137 32.36 17.07 -41.86
N ALA A 138 33.00 15.99 -42.26
CA ALA A 138 34.28 15.58 -41.68
C ALA A 138 35.25 15.39 -42.85
N LYS A 139 36.37 16.13 -42.77
CA LYS A 139 37.39 16.25 -43.80
C LYS A 139 38.13 14.93 -44.00
N PHE A 140 38.59 14.73 -45.24
CA PHE A 140 39.51 13.69 -45.68
C PHE A 140 40.76 13.58 -44.81
#